data_AF-A0A7S3AC40-F1
#
_entry.id   AF-A0A7S3AC40-F1
#
_cell.length_a   1.000
_cell.length_b   1.000
_cell.length_c   1.000
_cell.angle_alpha   90.00
_cell.angle_beta   90.00
_cell.angle_gamma   90.00
#
_symmetry.space_group_name_H-M   'P 1'
#
loop_
_entity.id
_entity.type
_entity.pdbx_description
1 polymer ?
#
loop_
_entity_poly.entity_id
_entity_poly.type
_entity_poly.pdbx_seq_one_letter_code
_entity_poly.pdbx_strand_id
1 'polypeptide(L)'
;MLFSPDFLSLFEQTAWLLQADPTVWCVSSWNDNGFTDLVSDADLGRLFRTDVFPGLGWMLRRELWEELSPKFPLEHWDHWMRLASTHKGRDCIAPLVSRNYNIGVQGANMDTSQYRKYLERIRHNKAFGIRLTEVRTALSAPYEAYLSALVTQAARQHRSPKVSPKAAGPSAAPVLYTYTTDNFAQLARHFGIWQVPRGTHRNTAVIRWRETTYVLASARWSPYLPPELREMPPVALSYVPAARGDSCTTACERFTRSAEEGGSGRPHICTTRLFEFANQVEQLAAHFPCEKGFATVTGPDIPNYVVDPTDQYSGRCLISEGGWTCAAKHAHTRRLCACLDPGIPEPDPATAATAAAAAVGSAASELDGMRGHGAFGDGARGDGVQAVPSLSSPPRQQTSGRTRRKLVPLISSLRTEDVE
;
A
#
# COMPACT_ATOMS: atom_id res chain seq x y z
N MET A 1 13.67 18.94 -0.66
CA MET A 1 12.27 19.09 -1.11
C MET A 1 11.92 20.57 -1.05
N LEU A 2 11.10 21.05 -1.98
CA LEU A 2 10.47 22.37 -1.89
C LEU A 2 9.03 22.17 -1.44
N PHE A 3 8.58 22.91 -0.43
CA PHE A 3 7.23 22.80 0.11
C PHE A 3 6.27 23.80 -0.53
N SER A 4 5.01 23.41 -0.69
CA SER A 4 3.93 24.30 -1.12
C SER A 4 3.61 25.35 -0.06
N PRO A 5 3.06 26.51 -0.45
CA PRO A 5 2.64 27.54 0.51
C PRO A 5 1.59 27.07 1.53
N ASP A 6 0.76 26.08 1.17
CA ASP A 6 -0.26 25.48 2.04
C ASP A 6 0.18 24.15 2.70
N PHE A 7 1.48 23.81 2.68
CA PHE A 7 1.99 22.53 3.19
C PHE A 7 1.58 22.25 4.64
N LEU A 8 1.72 23.23 5.53
CA LEU A 8 1.29 23.08 6.93
C LEU A 8 -0.24 23.06 7.07
N SER A 9 -0.97 23.82 6.24
CA SER A 9 -2.43 23.86 6.24
C SER A 9 -3.05 22.53 5.80
N LEU A 10 -2.38 21.73 4.97
CA LEU A 10 -2.79 20.35 4.69
C LEU A 10 -2.83 19.53 5.99
N PHE A 11 -1.75 19.56 6.78
CA PHE A 11 -1.66 18.79 8.01
C PHE A 11 -2.60 19.30 9.09
N GLU A 12 -2.74 20.63 9.24
CA GLU A 12 -3.70 21.23 10.17
C GLU A 12 -5.14 20.76 9.89
N GLN A 13 -5.56 20.77 8.62
CA GLN A 13 -6.92 20.38 8.22
C GLN A 13 -7.17 18.85 8.30
N THR A 14 -6.12 18.03 8.43
CA THR A 14 -6.21 16.56 8.39
C THR A 14 -5.74 15.87 9.66
N ALA A 15 -5.11 16.58 10.60
CA ALA A 15 -4.59 15.99 11.85
C ALA A 15 -5.66 15.24 12.66
N TRP A 16 -6.89 15.76 12.67
CA TRP A 16 -8.00 15.11 13.35
C TRP A 16 -8.35 13.74 12.77
N LEU A 17 -8.06 13.46 11.48
CA LEU A 17 -8.30 12.16 10.86
C LEU A 17 -7.44 11.07 11.51
N LEU A 18 -6.19 11.37 11.85
CA LEU A 18 -5.31 10.44 12.55
C LEU A 18 -5.83 10.08 13.95
N GLN A 19 -6.64 10.94 14.57
CA GLN A 19 -7.25 10.68 15.88
C GLN A 19 -8.59 9.94 15.72
N ALA A 20 -9.40 10.35 14.76
CA ALA A 20 -10.75 9.85 14.56
C ALA A 20 -10.81 8.47 13.88
N ASP A 21 -9.82 8.14 13.05
CA ASP A 21 -9.80 6.89 12.27
C ASP A 21 -8.53 6.07 12.59
N PRO A 22 -8.63 5.00 13.41
CA PRO A 22 -7.48 4.16 13.75
C PRO A 22 -6.95 3.35 12.57
N THR A 23 -7.68 3.30 11.45
CA THR A 23 -7.21 2.68 10.20
C THR A 23 -6.30 3.60 9.40
N VAL A 24 -6.11 4.86 9.82
CA VAL A 24 -5.16 5.80 9.21
C VAL A 24 -3.94 5.96 10.10
N TRP A 25 -2.75 5.76 9.55
CA TRP A 25 -1.50 5.87 10.31
C TRP A 25 -0.61 7.03 9.85
N CYS A 26 -0.88 7.61 8.68
CA CYS A 26 -0.14 8.75 8.20
C CYS A 26 -0.97 9.69 7.33
N VAL A 27 -0.57 10.96 7.29
CA VAL A 27 -0.95 11.88 6.20
C VAL A 27 0.32 12.21 5.46
N SER A 28 0.36 11.99 4.15
CA SER A 28 1.48 12.40 3.29
C SER A 28 1.08 13.62 2.46
N SER A 29 2.07 14.45 2.15
CA SER A 29 1.96 15.56 1.21
C SER A 29 2.22 15.15 -0.25
N TRP A 30 2.42 13.86 -0.52
CA TRP A 30 2.86 13.34 -1.81
C TRP A 30 1.85 12.37 -2.42
N ASN A 31 1.54 12.57 -3.71
CA ASN A 31 0.85 11.61 -4.55
C ASN A 31 1.82 11.05 -5.58
N ASP A 32 2.14 9.76 -5.49
CA ASP A 32 3.01 9.07 -6.45
C ASP A 32 2.49 9.13 -7.90
N ASN A 33 1.18 9.22 -8.10
CA ASN A 33 0.55 9.37 -9.41
C ASN A 33 0.04 10.79 -9.67
N GLY A 34 0.48 11.78 -8.88
CA GLY A 34 0.10 13.20 -9.02
C GLY A 34 0.77 13.90 -10.20
N PHE A 35 0.92 13.23 -11.34
CA PHE A 35 1.55 13.77 -12.54
C PHE A 35 0.74 14.93 -13.12
N THR A 36 1.42 15.90 -13.75
CA THR A 36 0.77 17.10 -14.34
C THR A 36 -0.36 16.77 -15.31
N ASP A 37 -0.26 15.64 -16.02
CA ASP A 37 -1.28 15.18 -16.98
C ASP A 37 -2.43 14.37 -16.34
N LEU A 38 -2.33 14.05 -15.05
CA LEU A 38 -3.30 13.22 -14.31
C LEU A 38 -4.12 13.98 -13.26
N VAL A 39 -3.73 15.21 -12.94
CA VAL A 39 -4.40 16.06 -11.94
C VAL A 39 -4.48 17.51 -12.42
N SER A 40 -5.54 18.21 -12.02
CA SER A 40 -5.75 19.63 -12.36
C SER A 40 -5.93 20.51 -11.13
N ASP A 41 -6.08 21.83 -11.32
CA ASP A 41 -6.33 22.75 -10.22
C ASP A 41 -7.69 22.47 -9.52
N ALA A 42 -8.63 21.84 -10.22
CA ALA A 42 -9.89 21.39 -9.64
C ALA A 42 -9.68 20.29 -8.56
N ASP A 43 -8.52 19.62 -8.55
CA ASP A 43 -8.19 18.59 -7.57
C ASP A 43 -7.43 19.13 -6.35
N LEU A 44 -7.12 20.44 -6.30
CA LEU A 44 -6.30 21.00 -5.22
C LEU A 44 -6.86 20.70 -3.83
N GLY A 45 -8.18 20.75 -3.65
CA GLY A 45 -8.83 20.48 -2.37
C GLY A 45 -9.08 19.00 -2.04
N ARG A 46 -8.76 18.06 -2.95
CA ARG A 46 -9.19 16.66 -2.85
C ARG A 46 -8.12 15.76 -2.26
N LEU A 47 -8.57 14.75 -1.52
CA LEU A 47 -7.74 13.74 -0.87
C LEU A 47 -8.08 12.34 -1.41
N PHE A 48 -7.17 11.39 -1.20
CA PHE A 48 -7.40 9.96 -1.40
C PHE A 48 -6.71 9.16 -0.29
N ARG A 49 -7.15 7.91 -0.10
CA ARG A 49 -6.48 6.95 0.79
C ARG A 49 -5.58 6.03 -0.01
N THR A 50 -4.48 5.61 0.59
CA THR A 50 -3.56 4.63 0.00
C THR A 50 -2.94 3.70 1.02
N ASP A 51 -2.85 2.41 0.68
CA ASP A 51 -2.14 1.39 1.47
C ASP A 51 -0.63 1.36 1.18
N VAL A 52 -0.16 2.12 0.19
CA VAL A 52 1.26 2.31 -0.10
C VAL A 52 1.74 3.55 0.65
N PHE A 53 2.65 3.36 1.61
CA PHE A 53 3.29 4.48 2.31
C PHE A 53 4.07 5.40 1.34
N PRO A 54 3.61 6.65 1.11
CA PRO A 54 4.24 7.54 0.11
C PRO A 54 5.48 8.25 0.66
N GLY A 55 5.53 8.49 1.98
CA GLY A 55 6.58 9.27 2.62
C GLY A 55 6.60 10.73 2.15
N LEU A 56 7.76 11.21 1.70
CA LEU A 56 7.99 12.52 1.07
C LEU A 56 7.20 13.67 1.69
N GLY A 57 7.50 13.97 2.96
CA GLY A 57 6.77 14.95 3.77
C GLY A 57 5.46 14.37 4.31
N TRP A 58 5.49 13.86 5.53
CA TRP A 58 4.38 13.14 6.13
C TRP A 58 4.27 13.42 7.63
N MET A 59 3.06 13.27 8.15
CA MET A 59 2.71 13.41 9.56
C MET A 59 2.28 12.06 10.12
N LEU A 60 2.78 11.75 11.31
CA LEU A 60 2.39 10.60 12.12
C LEU A 60 2.09 11.04 13.55
N ARG A 61 1.37 10.18 14.28
CA ARG A 61 1.21 10.36 15.72
C ARG A 61 2.42 9.80 16.47
N ARG A 62 2.64 10.29 17.70
CA ARG A 62 3.70 9.83 18.59
C ARG A 62 3.57 8.34 18.90
N GLU A 63 2.36 7.85 19.14
CA GLU A 63 2.12 6.45 19.50
C GLU A 63 2.55 5.49 18.38
N LEU A 64 2.41 5.93 17.12
CA LEU A 64 2.91 5.16 15.99
C LEU A 64 4.45 5.10 16.00
N TRP A 65 5.12 6.20 16.32
CA TRP A 65 6.58 6.19 16.41
C TRP A 65 7.09 5.25 17.52
N GLU A 66 6.41 5.23 18.66
CA GLU A 66 6.72 4.31 19.77
C GLU A 66 6.48 2.84 19.37
N GLU A 67 5.52 2.56 18.49
CA GLU A 67 5.33 1.21 17.89
C GLU A 67 6.46 0.84 16.91
N LEU A 68 6.94 1.79 16.10
CA LEU A 68 7.86 1.51 15.00
C LEU A 68 9.34 1.53 15.42
N SER A 69 9.74 2.47 16.29
CA SER A 69 11.14 2.72 16.62
C SER A 69 11.92 1.52 17.18
N PRO A 70 11.35 0.61 18.01
CA PRO A 70 12.10 -0.54 18.52
C PRO A 70 12.49 -1.57 17.45
N LYS A 71 11.83 -1.53 16.29
CA LYS A 71 11.99 -2.48 15.18
C LYS A 71 12.40 -1.79 13.87
N PHE A 72 12.82 -0.53 13.95
CA PHE A 72 13.19 0.26 12.78
C PHE A 72 14.37 -0.41 12.04
N PRO A 73 14.29 -0.58 10.72
CA PRO A 73 15.32 -1.30 9.97
C PRO A 73 16.57 -0.45 9.79
N LEU A 74 17.70 -1.11 9.51
CA LEU A 74 18.96 -0.43 9.22
C LEU A 74 18.91 0.33 7.89
N GLU A 75 18.24 -0.23 6.89
CA GLU A 75 18.15 0.31 5.53
C GLU A 75 16.72 0.20 4.98
N HIS A 76 16.44 0.91 3.89
CA HIS A 76 15.17 0.84 3.15
C HIS A 76 13.91 0.96 4.03
N TRP A 77 13.96 1.85 5.02
CA TRP A 77 12.90 2.03 6.02
C TRP A 77 11.53 2.35 5.42
N ASP A 78 11.49 3.04 4.28
CA ASP A 78 10.25 3.39 3.59
C ASP A 78 9.61 2.18 2.93
N HIS A 79 10.41 1.27 2.37
CA HIS A 79 9.92 -0.04 1.89
C HIS A 79 9.45 -0.91 3.04
N TRP A 80 10.17 -0.93 4.16
CA TRP A 80 9.71 -1.64 5.37
C TRP A 80 8.36 -1.10 5.88
N MET A 81 8.11 0.20 5.79
CA MET A 81 6.81 0.78 6.11
C MET A 81 5.68 0.33 5.16
N ARG A 82 5.99 -0.07 3.93
CA ARG A 82 5.00 -0.59 2.96
C ARG A 82 4.63 -2.06 3.21
N LEU A 83 5.33 -2.78 4.06
CA LEU A 83 5.05 -4.19 4.36
C LEU A 83 3.75 -4.34 5.16
N ALA A 84 2.93 -5.33 4.80
CA ALA A 84 1.70 -5.68 5.52
C ALA A 84 1.93 -5.93 7.02
N SER A 85 3.07 -6.52 7.38
CA SER A 85 3.50 -6.74 8.77
C SER A 85 3.84 -5.45 9.54
N THR A 86 4.10 -4.35 8.83
CA THR A 86 4.41 -3.04 9.43
C THR A 86 3.18 -2.14 9.46
N HIS A 87 2.54 -1.90 8.32
CA HIS A 87 1.37 -1.01 8.27
C HIS A 87 0.13 -1.66 8.89
N LYS A 88 0.08 -3.00 9.01
CA LYS A 88 -1.00 -3.76 9.68
C LYS A 88 -2.39 -3.42 9.13
N GLY A 89 -2.48 -3.25 7.81
CA GLY A 89 -3.73 -2.91 7.13
C GLY A 89 -4.19 -1.45 7.32
N ARG A 90 -3.36 -0.58 7.91
CA ARG A 90 -3.61 0.87 7.99
C ARG A 90 -3.17 1.57 6.71
N ASP A 91 -3.84 2.68 6.40
CA ASP A 91 -3.63 3.48 5.19
C ASP A 91 -3.03 4.85 5.53
N CYS A 92 -2.41 5.47 4.53
CA CYS A 92 -2.13 6.89 4.53
C CYS A 92 -3.21 7.67 3.79
N ILE A 93 -3.36 8.95 4.14
CA ILE A 93 -4.14 9.91 3.36
C ILE A 93 -3.17 10.84 2.63
N ALA A 94 -3.45 11.15 1.37
CA ALA A 94 -2.64 12.06 0.57
C ALA A 94 -3.53 12.99 -0.29
N PRO A 95 -3.06 14.20 -0.65
CA PRO A 95 -3.76 15.07 -1.58
C PRO A 95 -3.62 14.57 -3.01
N LEU A 96 -4.60 14.81 -3.88
CA LEU A 96 -4.45 14.48 -5.31
C LEU A 96 -3.32 15.29 -5.96
N VAL A 97 -3.17 16.57 -5.61
CA VAL A 97 -2.04 17.42 -6.04
C VAL A 97 -0.99 17.50 -4.92
N SER A 98 0.25 17.14 -5.19
CA SER A 98 1.31 17.11 -4.17
C SER A 98 1.59 18.50 -3.56
N ARG A 99 1.88 18.54 -2.26
CA ARG A 99 2.27 19.74 -1.50
C ARG A 99 3.77 19.88 -1.26
N ASN A 100 4.55 19.10 -1.99
CA ASN A 100 5.98 19.27 -2.10
C ASN A 100 6.46 18.88 -3.49
N TYR A 101 7.69 19.25 -3.79
CA TYR A 101 8.40 18.89 -5.02
C TYR A 101 9.80 18.42 -4.69
N ASN A 102 10.17 17.28 -5.27
CA ASN A 102 11.50 16.72 -5.12
C ASN A 102 12.46 17.43 -6.08
N ILE A 103 13.59 17.92 -5.57
CA ILE A 103 14.65 18.60 -6.34
C ILE A 103 15.95 17.79 -6.43
N GLY A 104 15.96 16.59 -5.83
CA GLY A 104 17.10 15.68 -5.84
C GLY A 104 17.18 14.94 -7.17
N VAL A 105 17.79 15.57 -8.16
CA VAL A 105 18.01 14.98 -9.50
C VAL A 105 18.88 13.72 -9.43
N GLN A 106 19.80 13.69 -8.46
CA GLN A 106 20.63 12.54 -8.13
C GLN A 106 20.59 12.30 -6.62
N GLY A 107 20.68 11.04 -6.19
CA GLY A 107 20.71 10.66 -4.79
C GLY A 107 20.98 9.17 -4.61
N ALA A 108 20.85 8.66 -3.38
CA ALA A 108 21.21 7.28 -3.03
C ALA A 108 20.63 6.22 -3.98
N ASN A 109 19.36 6.38 -4.39
CA ASN A 109 18.65 5.44 -5.25
C ASN A 109 17.99 6.13 -6.47
N MET A 110 18.44 7.33 -6.82
CA MET A 110 17.83 8.14 -7.89
C MET A 110 18.91 8.62 -8.86
N ASP A 111 18.68 8.38 -10.14
CA ASP A 111 19.47 8.94 -11.23
C ASP A 111 18.67 9.98 -12.03
N THR A 112 19.38 10.75 -12.86
CA THR A 112 18.80 11.81 -13.68
C THR A 112 17.69 11.31 -14.62
N SER A 113 17.81 10.09 -15.16
CA SER A 113 16.84 9.52 -16.10
C SER A 113 15.54 9.16 -15.38
N GLN A 114 15.63 8.49 -14.23
CA GLN A 114 14.46 8.16 -13.39
C GLN A 114 13.79 9.43 -12.85
N TYR A 115 14.58 10.43 -12.43
CA TYR A 115 14.07 11.71 -11.97
C TYR A 115 13.24 12.40 -13.06
N ARG A 116 13.78 12.56 -14.27
CA ARG A 116 13.08 13.20 -15.40
C ARG A 116 11.83 12.43 -15.83
N LYS A 117 11.93 11.09 -15.82
CA LYS A 117 10.82 10.21 -16.21
C LYS A 117 9.65 10.30 -15.23
N TYR A 118 9.92 10.49 -13.94
CA TYR A 118 8.91 10.43 -12.89
C TYR A 118 8.81 11.70 -12.05
N LEU A 119 9.80 11.96 -11.18
CA LEU A 119 9.70 12.99 -10.15
C LEU A 119 9.56 14.42 -10.71
N GLU A 120 10.25 14.73 -11.81
CA GLU A 120 10.18 16.05 -12.45
C GLU A 120 8.75 16.40 -12.92
N ARG A 121 7.96 15.39 -13.26
CA ARG A 121 6.61 15.50 -13.85
C ARG A 121 5.49 15.54 -12.82
N ILE A 122 5.80 15.49 -11.52
CA ILE A 122 4.79 15.55 -10.45
C ILE A 122 4.32 16.99 -10.29
N ARG A 123 2.99 17.18 -10.28
CA ARG A 123 2.35 18.49 -10.11
C ARG A 123 2.57 18.99 -8.69
N HIS A 124 3.22 20.14 -8.59
CA HIS A 124 3.48 20.84 -7.33
C HIS A 124 2.46 21.96 -7.14
N ASN A 125 1.68 21.93 -6.06
CA ASN A 125 0.82 23.06 -5.73
C ASN A 125 1.63 24.34 -5.45
N LYS A 126 1.21 25.45 -6.08
CA LYS A 126 1.77 26.80 -5.86
C LYS A 126 0.78 27.77 -5.23
N ALA A 127 -0.48 27.38 -5.08
CA ALA A 127 -1.52 28.21 -4.48
C ALA A 127 -1.47 28.16 -2.95
N PHE A 128 -1.86 29.27 -2.33
CA PHE A 128 -2.02 29.41 -0.88
C PHE A 128 -3.51 29.32 -0.50
N GLY A 129 -3.82 29.00 0.76
CA GLY A 129 -5.18 29.07 1.29
C GLY A 129 -6.14 28.01 0.72
N ILE A 130 -5.62 26.86 0.29
CA ILE A 130 -6.47 25.77 -0.21
C ILE A 130 -7.30 25.22 0.94
N ARG A 131 -8.62 25.28 0.77
CA ARG A 131 -9.58 24.60 1.64
C ARG A 131 -9.80 23.19 1.11
N LEU A 132 -9.56 22.20 1.96
CA LEU A 132 -9.82 20.81 1.60
C LEU A 132 -11.33 20.58 1.52
N THR A 133 -11.75 19.84 0.48
CA THR A 133 -13.14 19.50 0.21
C THR A 133 -13.37 18.03 0.49
N GLU A 134 -14.56 17.69 0.95
CA GLU A 134 -14.97 16.29 1.16
C GLU A 134 -14.05 15.50 2.10
N VAL A 135 -13.33 16.14 3.03
CA VAL A 135 -12.31 15.50 3.89
C VAL A 135 -12.81 14.22 4.59
N ARG A 136 -14.10 14.15 4.94
CA ARG A 136 -14.72 12.97 5.56
C ARG A 136 -14.79 11.75 4.65
N THR A 137 -14.72 11.91 3.32
CA THR A 137 -14.67 10.78 2.38
C THR A 137 -13.36 10.01 2.48
N ALA A 138 -12.32 10.60 3.07
CA ALA A 138 -11.06 9.93 3.35
C ALA A 138 -11.09 9.09 4.65
N LEU A 139 -12.21 9.05 5.39
CA LEU A 139 -12.43 8.07 6.47
C LEU A 139 -12.71 6.69 5.86
N SER A 140 -12.40 5.62 6.59
CA SER A 140 -12.48 4.24 6.08
C SER A 140 -13.84 3.91 5.44
N ALA A 141 -14.95 3.90 6.20
CA ALA A 141 -16.25 3.46 5.67
C ALA A 141 -16.74 4.27 4.46
N PRO A 142 -16.70 5.63 4.46
CA PRO A 142 -17.02 6.41 3.26
C PRO A 142 -16.14 6.09 2.05
N TYR A 143 -14.84 5.88 2.26
CA TYR A 143 -13.91 5.58 1.17
C TYR A 143 -14.16 4.20 0.57
N GLU A 144 -14.41 3.19 1.40
CA GLU A 144 -14.79 1.84 0.95
C GLU A 144 -16.07 1.88 0.11
N ALA A 145 -17.09 2.60 0.56
CA ALA A 145 -18.35 2.75 -0.17
C ALA A 145 -18.14 3.46 -1.52
N TYR A 146 -17.36 4.55 -1.54
CA TYR A 146 -17.00 5.26 -2.77
C TYR A 146 -16.28 4.36 -3.77
N LEU A 147 -15.24 3.65 -3.34
CA LEU A 147 -14.40 2.87 -4.24
C LEU A 147 -15.14 1.63 -4.75
N SER A 148 -15.93 0.96 -3.91
CA SER A 148 -16.77 -0.16 -4.31
C SER A 148 -17.80 0.25 -5.36
N ALA A 149 -18.49 1.39 -5.17
CA ALA A 149 -19.44 1.92 -6.14
C ALA A 149 -18.75 2.28 -7.47
N LEU A 150 -17.58 2.92 -7.41
CA LEU A 150 -16.81 3.30 -8.59
C LEU A 150 -16.33 2.08 -9.39
N VAL A 151 -15.80 1.05 -8.71
CA VAL A 151 -15.35 -0.19 -9.35
C VAL A 151 -16.53 -0.92 -10.00
N THR A 152 -17.66 -1.02 -9.31
CA THR A 152 -18.89 -1.62 -9.84
C THR A 152 -19.36 -0.91 -11.12
N GLN A 153 -19.33 0.42 -11.12
CA GLN A 153 -19.67 1.20 -12.30
C GLN A 153 -18.65 0.98 -13.43
N ALA A 154 -17.35 1.02 -13.11
CA ALA A 154 -16.26 0.92 -14.07
C ALA A 154 -16.15 -0.48 -14.70
N ALA A 155 -16.54 -1.53 -13.98
CA ALA A 155 -16.53 -2.91 -14.47
C ALA A 155 -17.40 -3.10 -15.72
N ARG A 156 -18.45 -2.28 -15.89
CA ARG A 156 -19.27 -2.25 -17.13
C ARG A 156 -18.48 -1.86 -18.38
N GLN A 157 -17.30 -1.26 -18.19
CA GLN A 157 -16.35 -0.90 -19.23
C GLN A 157 -14.97 -1.51 -18.96
N HIS A 158 -14.93 -2.78 -18.54
CA HIS A 158 -13.67 -3.50 -18.35
C HIS A 158 -12.84 -3.62 -19.63
N ARG A 159 -11.52 -3.47 -19.48
CA ARG A 159 -10.51 -3.58 -20.54
C ARG A 159 -9.29 -4.35 -20.04
N SER A 160 -8.68 -5.11 -20.95
CA SER A 160 -7.37 -5.75 -20.73
C SER A 160 -6.23 -4.71 -20.83
N PRO A 161 -5.13 -4.86 -20.07
CA PRO A 161 -3.93 -4.04 -20.18
C PRO A 161 -3.30 -3.94 -21.58
N LYS A 162 -3.65 -4.85 -22.49
CA LYS A 162 -3.19 -4.81 -23.88
C LYS A 162 -3.92 -3.76 -24.73
N VAL A 163 -5.07 -3.28 -24.28
CA VAL A 163 -5.89 -2.30 -25.00
C VAL A 163 -5.46 -0.89 -24.60
N SER A 164 -5.09 -0.06 -25.58
CA SER A 164 -4.75 1.33 -25.31
C SER A 164 -5.98 2.11 -24.82
N PRO A 165 -5.82 2.99 -23.80
CA PRO A 165 -6.92 3.80 -23.29
C PRO A 165 -7.35 4.84 -24.34
N LYS A 166 -8.65 5.12 -24.34
CA LYS A 166 -9.26 6.17 -25.16
C LYS A 166 -9.83 7.24 -24.24
N ALA A 167 -9.45 8.50 -24.47
CA ALA A 167 -10.02 9.64 -23.78
C ALA A 167 -11.48 9.83 -24.22
N ALA A 168 -12.36 10.03 -23.25
CA ALA A 168 -13.79 10.25 -23.47
C ALA A 168 -14.31 11.51 -22.74
N GLY A 169 -13.40 12.27 -22.10
CA GLY A 169 -13.74 13.49 -21.36
C GLY A 169 -14.29 13.23 -19.94
N PRO A 170 -14.71 14.31 -19.25
CA PRO A 170 -15.08 14.28 -17.83
C PRO A 170 -16.45 13.67 -17.55
N SER A 171 -17.39 13.74 -18.50
CA SER A 171 -18.75 13.19 -18.35
C SER A 171 -18.85 11.71 -18.75
N ALA A 172 -17.75 11.11 -19.19
CA ALA A 172 -17.72 9.70 -19.56
C ALA A 172 -17.82 8.81 -18.32
N ALA A 173 -18.46 7.65 -18.49
CA ALA A 173 -18.45 6.63 -17.46
C ALA A 173 -17.01 6.12 -17.21
N PRO A 174 -16.68 5.75 -15.96
CA PRO A 174 -15.34 5.29 -15.60
C PRO A 174 -15.01 3.97 -16.30
N VAL A 175 -13.71 3.73 -16.50
CA VAL A 175 -13.20 2.55 -17.22
C VAL A 175 -12.31 1.73 -16.28
N LEU A 176 -12.54 0.41 -16.21
CA LEU A 176 -11.75 -0.50 -15.40
C LEU A 176 -10.66 -1.19 -16.24
N TYR A 177 -9.43 -1.17 -15.75
CA TYR A 177 -8.36 -2.07 -16.18
C TYR A 177 -7.99 -3.00 -15.04
N THR A 178 -8.00 -4.31 -15.29
CA THR A 178 -7.43 -5.29 -14.35
C THR A 178 -5.95 -5.50 -14.65
N TYR A 179 -5.12 -5.69 -13.62
CA TYR A 179 -3.69 -5.95 -13.79
C TYR A 179 -3.21 -7.09 -12.88
N THR A 180 -2.06 -7.66 -13.23
CA THR A 180 -1.24 -8.51 -12.37
C THR A 180 0.16 -7.88 -12.27
N THR A 181 1.00 -8.38 -11.37
CA THR A 181 2.38 -7.88 -11.26
C THR A 181 3.12 -7.98 -12.60
N ASP A 182 2.89 -9.05 -13.37
CA ASP A 182 3.57 -9.30 -14.65
C ASP A 182 3.21 -8.30 -15.76
N ASN A 183 1.99 -7.75 -15.75
CA ASN A 183 1.48 -6.90 -16.83
C ASN A 183 1.33 -5.43 -16.45
N PHE A 184 1.49 -5.07 -15.17
CA PHE A 184 1.31 -3.69 -14.73
C PHE A 184 2.26 -2.71 -15.44
N ALA A 185 3.50 -3.11 -15.73
CA ALA A 185 4.43 -2.27 -16.48
C ALA A 185 3.93 -1.91 -17.90
N GLN A 186 3.12 -2.76 -18.53
CA GLN A 186 2.45 -2.44 -19.79
C GLN A 186 1.36 -1.39 -19.58
N LEU A 187 0.50 -1.60 -18.58
CA LEU A 187 -0.56 -0.66 -18.22
C LEU A 187 0.00 0.72 -17.84
N ALA A 188 1.08 0.75 -17.07
CA ALA A 188 1.78 1.95 -16.65
C ALA A 188 2.27 2.81 -17.82
N ARG A 189 2.75 2.18 -18.91
CA ARG A 189 3.19 2.89 -20.12
C ARG A 189 2.05 3.64 -20.80
N HIS A 190 0.83 3.11 -20.77
CA HIS A 190 -0.32 3.77 -21.38
C HIS A 190 -0.66 5.11 -20.68
N PHE A 191 -0.51 5.16 -19.36
CA PHE A 191 -0.84 6.34 -18.55
C PHE A 191 0.37 7.21 -18.20
N GLY A 192 1.59 6.73 -18.48
CA GLY A 192 2.82 7.45 -18.16
C GLY A 192 3.14 7.51 -16.66
N ILE A 193 2.73 6.48 -15.91
CA ILE A 193 2.89 6.34 -14.44
C ILE A 193 4.05 5.39 -14.07
N TRP A 194 4.32 5.23 -12.79
CA TRP A 194 5.33 4.30 -12.26
C TRP A 194 5.11 2.88 -12.76
N GLN A 195 6.21 2.12 -12.95
CA GLN A 195 6.15 0.74 -13.46
C GLN A 195 5.73 -0.30 -12.41
N VAL A 196 5.55 0.13 -11.16
CA VAL A 196 5.01 -0.66 -10.06
C VAL A 196 3.76 0.05 -9.52
N PRO A 197 2.73 -0.67 -9.05
CA PRO A 197 1.53 -0.05 -8.51
C PRO A 197 1.86 0.90 -7.37
N ARG A 198 1.33 2.12 -7.43
CA ARG A 198 1.45 3.15 -6.38
C ARG A 198 0.15 3.89 -6.22
N GLY A 199 -0.05 4.53 -5.07
CA GLY A 199 -1.30 5.25 -4.77
C GLY A 199 -2.54 4.34 -4.79
N THR A 200 -2.35 3.04 -4.57
CA THR A 200 -3.44 2.07 -4.47
C THR A 200 -4.07 2.13 -3.10
N HIS A 201 -5.33 1.72 -3.02
CA HIS A 201 -6.00 1.30 -1.80
C HIS A 201 -6.55 -0.10 -2.02
N ARG A 202 -6.13 -1.08 -1.23
CA ARG A 202 -6.41 -2.51 -1.44
C ARG A 202 -6.14 -2.91 -2.89
N ASN A 203 -4.93 -2.62 -3.35
CA ASN A 203 -4.46 -2.91 -4.71
C ASN A 203 -5.31 -2.27 -5.85
N THR A 204 -6.03 -1.20 -5.54
CA THR A 204 -6.92 -0.50 -6.49
C THR A 204 -6.59 0.99 -6.52
N ALA A 205 -6.22 1.53 -7.68
CA ALA A 205 -5.91 2.94 -7.86
C ALA A 205 -6.96 3.62 -8.75
N VAL A 206 -7.23 4.90 -8.47
CA VAL A 206 -8.07 5.75 -9.31
C VAL A 206 -7.17 6.85 -9.89
N ILE A 207 -7.15 6.96 -11.21
CA ILE A 207 -6.43 8.01 -11.93
C ILE A 207 -7.36 8.71 -12.91
N ARG A 208 -7.05 9.96 -13.26
CA ARG A 208 -7.80 10.69 -14.27
C ARG A 208 -6.88 11.07 -15.42
N TRP A 209 -6.99 10.35 -16.53
CA TRP A 209 -6.14 10.58 -17.70
C TRP A 209 -6.96 11.24 -18.79
N ARG A 210 -6.51 12.41 -19.26
CA ARG A 210 -7.25 13.22 -20.26
C ARG A 210 -8.72 13.40 -19.88
N GLU A 211 -8.94 13.79 -18.62
CA GLU A 211 -10.25 14.04 -18.00
C GLU A 211 -11.14 12.80 -17.79
N THR A 212 -10.80 11.63 -18.34
CA THR A 212 -11.53 10.39 -18.10
C THR A 212 -11.02 9.67 -16.86
N THR A 213 -11.95 9.17 -16.03
CA THR A 213 -11.62 8.40 -14.83
C THR A 213 -11.33 6.95 -15.19
N TYR A 214 -10.17 6.47 -14.77
CA TYR A 214 -9.77 5.06 -14.89
C TYR A 214 -9.55 4.47 -13.51
N VAL A 215 -10.03 3.25 -13.33
CA VAL A 215 -9.76 2.41 -12.16
C VAL A 215 -8.78 1.33 -12.59
N LEU A 216 -7.66 1.22 -11.89
CA LEU A 216 -6.65 0.18 -12.10
C LEU A 216 -6.72 -0.76 -10.90
N ALA A 217 -7.15 -2.00 -11.09
CA ALA A 217 -7.37 -2.94 -9.99
C ALA A 217 -6.57 -4.24 -10.19
N SER A 218 -5.90 -4.72 -9.15
CA SER A 218 -5.25 -6.03 -9.22
C SER A 218 -6.31 -7.12 -9.39
N ALA A 219 -6.18 -7.96 -10.42
CA ALA A 219 -7.04 -9.10 -10.65
C ALA A 219 -6.97 -10.12 -9.49
N ARG A 220 -5.85 -10.17 -8.77
CA ARG A 220 -5.60 -11.16 -7.70
C ARG A 220 -5.94 -10.64 -6.32
N TRP A 221 -5.76 -9.33 -6.10
CA TRP A 221 -5.75 -8.75 -4.75
C TRP A 221 -6.78 -7.65 -4.52
N SER A 222 -7.46 -7.14 -5.56
CA SER A 222 -8.51 -6.14 -5.36
C SER A 222 -9.78 -6.79 -4.81
N PRO A 223 -10.24 -6.40 -3.61
CA PRO A 223 -11.46 -6.95 -3.02
C PRO A 223 -12.73 -6.37 -3.66
N TYR A 224 -12.60 -5.36 -4.51
CA TYR A 224 -13.74 -4.65 -5.12
C TYR A 224 -14.17 -5.25 -6.46
N LEU A 225 -13.34 -6.10 -7.06
CA LEU A 225 -13.63 -6.70 -8.35
C LEU A 225 -14.83 -7.66 -8.24
N PRO A 226 -15.73 -7.68 -9.23
CA PRO A 226 -16.67 -8.78 -9.42
C PRO A 226 -15.93 -10.12 -9.50
N PRO A 227 -16.51 -11.24 -8.99
CA PRO A 227 -15.85 -12.55 -8.98
C PRO A 227 -15.33 -13.00 -10.35
N GLU A 228 -16.06 -12.69 -11.43
CA GLU A 228 -15.70 -13.04 -12.81
C GLU A 228 -14.45 -12.32 -13.34
N LEU A 229 -14.02 -11.23 -12.68
CA LEU A 229 -12.81 -10.49 -13.03
C LEU A 229 -11.62 -10.81 -12.11
N ARG A 230 -11.81 -11.70 -11.13
CA ARG A 230 -10.76 -12.10 -10.20
C ARG A 230 -9.96 -13.29 -10.72
N GLU A 231 -8.64 -13.24 -10.53
CA GLU A 231 -7.75 -14.36 -10.72
C GLU A 231 -7.46 -15.02 -9.36
N MET A 232 -8.03 -16.20 -9.14
CA MET A 232 -7.76 -17.01 -7.95
C MET A 232 -6.51 -17.87 -8.14
N PRO A 233 -5.82 -18.27 -7.05
CA PRO A 233 -4.75 -19.26 -7.16
C PRO A 233 -5.31 -20.57 -7.73
N PRO A 234 -4.62 -21.19 -8.70
CA PRO A 234 -4.97 -22.53 -9.21
C PRO A 234 -5.20 -23.55 -8.10
N VAL A 235 -6.20 -24.41 -8.24
CA VAL A 235 -6.39 -25.54 -7.31
C VAL A 235 -5.18 -26.47 -7.33
N ALA A 236 -4.52 -26.56 -8.48
CA ALA A 236 -3.33 -27.36 -8.71
C ALA A 236 -2.02 -26.73 -8.18
N LEU A 237 -2.08 -25.54 -7.57
CA LEU A 237 -0.89 -24.84 -7.07
C LEU A 237 -0.51 -25.35 -5.67
N SER A 238 0.73 -25.82 -5.55
CA SER A 238 1.38 -26.14 -4.28
C SER A 238 2.52 -25.17 -3.99
N TYR A 239 2.62 -24.72 -2.74
CA TYR A 239 3.75 -23.94 -2.24
C TYR A 239 4.81 -24.89 -1.67
N VAL A 240 5.97 -24.94 -2.32
CA VAL A 240 7.04 -25.90 -1.99
C VAL A 240 8.26 -25.16 -1.46
N PRO A 241 8.65 -25.34 -0.19
CA PRO A 241 9.87 -24.75 0.35
C PRO A 241 11.10 -25.50 -0.20
N ALA A 242 11.91 -24.82 -1.01
CA ALA A 242 13.14 -25.37 -1.56
C ALA A 242 14.19 -25.65 -0.46
N ALA A 243 15.13 -26.56 -0.77
CA ALA A 243 16.34 -26.68 0.03
C ALA A 243 17.21 -25.42 -0.11
N ARG A 244 18.15 -25.25 0.82
CA ARG A 244 19.07 -24.11 0.79
C ARG A 244 19.88 -24.12 -0.50
N GLY A 245 19.90 -23.00 -1.22
CA GLY A 245 20.65 -22.86 -2.47
C GLY A 245 20.02 -23.56 -3.68
N ASP A 246 18.85 -24.20 -3.54
CA ASP A 246 18.14 -24.80 -4.67
C ASP A 246 17.30 -23.75 -5.43
N SER A 247 17.13 -23.98 -6.73
CA SER A 247 16.16 -23.24 -7.56
C SER A 247 14.76 -23.83 -7.41
N CYS A 248 13.75 -23.10 -7.85
CA CYS A 248 12.38 -23.61 -7.83
C CYS A 248 12.10 -24.65 -8.91
N THR A 249 12.85 -24.65 -10.02
CA THR A 249 12.82 -25.73 -10.99
C THR A 249 13.19 -27.07 -10.32
N THR A 250 14.32 -27.11 -9.63
CA THR A 250 14.79 -28.32 -8.92
C THR A 250 13.85 -28.73 -7.79
N ALA A 251 13.28 -27.76 -7.05
CA ALA A 251 12.35 -28.04 -5.97
C ALA A 251 11.05 -28.70 -6.47
N CYS A 252 10.43 -28.19 -7.54
CA CYS A 252 9.19 -28.78 -8.09
C CYS A 252 9.43 -30.17 -8.70
N GLU A 253 10.57 -30.39 -9.36
CA GLU A 253 10.97 -31.71 -9.87
C GLU A 253 11.17 -32.73 -8.74
N ARG A 254 11.77 -32.31 -7.61
CA ARG A 254 11.92 -33.17 -6.43
C ARG A 254 10.57 -33.47 -5.77
N PHE A 255 9.71 -32.46 -5.64
CA PHE A 255 8.38 -32.59 -5.06
C PHE A 255 7.52 -33.62 -5.81
N THR A 256 7.64 -33.63 -7.14
CA THR A 256 7.02 -34.66 -7.98
C THR A 256 7.40 -36.06 -7.55
N ARG A 257 8.70 -36.35 -7.45
CA ARG A 257 9.20 -37.69 -7.12
C ARG A 257 8.74 -38.18 -5.75
N SER A 258 8.56 -37.27 -4.79
CA SER A 258 8.00 -37.61 -3.48
C SER A 258 6.49 -37.83 -3.48
N ALA A 259 5.74 -37.23 -4.43
CA ALA A 259 4.30 -37.41 -4.55
C ALA A 259 3.92 -38.70 -5.32
N GLU A 260 4.83 -39.21 -6.16
CA GLU A 260 4.65 -40.43 -6.97
C GLU A 260 4.55 -41.73 -6.16
N GLU A 261 4.90 -41.74 -4.87
CA GLU A 261 4.64 -42.88 -3.97
C GLU A 261 3.13 -43.09 -3.69
N GLY A 262 2.25 -42.21 -4.18
CA GLY A 262 0.79 -42.31 -4.02
C GLY A 262 -0.12 -41.83 -5.18
N GLY A 263 0.37 -41.35 -6.33
CA GLY A 263 -0.53 -40.96 -7.44
C GLY A 263 0.06 -40.36 -8.74
N SER A 264 -0.58 -40.75 -9.86
CA SER A 264 -0.62 -40.26 -11.27
C SER A 264 0.62 -39.78 -12.07
N GLY A 265 1.84 -39.70 -11.53
CA GLY A 265 3.07 -39.72 -12.34
C GLY A 265 3.30 -38.56 -13.32
N ARG A 266 2.86 -37.34 -13.01
CA ARG A 266 3.18 -36.14 -13.83
C ARG A 266 4.02 -35.14 -13.04
N PRO A 267 5.06 -34.55 -13.66
CA PRO A 267 5.91 -33.58 -13.00
C PRO A 267 5.21 -32.25 -12.73
N HIS A 268 5.29 -31.80 -11.48
CA HIS A 268 4.97 -30.44 -11.09
C HIS A 268 5.95 -29.47 -11.77
N ILE A 269 5.41 -28.38 -12.29
CA ILE A 269 6.17 -27.39 -13.05
C ILE A 269 6.21 -26.09 -12.26
N CYS A 270 7.42 -25.54 -12.06
CA CYS A 270 7.56 -24.19 -11.53
C CYS A 270 6.96 -23.19 -12.51
N THR A 271 6.06 -22.34 -12.02
CA THR A 271 5.34 -21.37 -12.87
C THR A 271 5.57 -19.94 -12.40
N THR A 272 6.35 -19.17 -13.17
CA THR A 272 6.75 -17.80 -12.82
C THR A 272 5.57 -16.88 -12.47
N ARG A 273 4.48 -16.94 -13.24
CA ARG A 273 3.30 -16.08 -13.05
C ARG A 273 2.58 -16.31 -11.72
N LEU A 274 2.82 -17.45 -11.06
CA LEU A 274 2.14 -17.83 -9.81
C LEU A 274 2.93 -17.43 -8.56
N PHE A 275 4.18 -16.95 -8.70
CA PHE A 275 4.95 -16.45 -7.56
C PHE A 275 4.27 -15.26 -6.87
N GLU A 276 3.44 -14.48 -7.56
CA GLU A 276 2.68 -13.42 -6.91
C GLU A 276 1.83 -13.95 -5.75
N PHE A 277 1.27 -15.16 -5.87
CA PHE A 277 0.55 -15.83 -4.79
C PHE A 277 1.48 -16.36 -3.69
N ALA A 278 2.67 -16.84 -4.02
CA ALA A 278 3.67 -17.28 -3.04
C ALA A 278 4.35 -16.10 -2.30
N ASN A 279 4.42 -14.93 -2.94
CA ASN A 279 5.08 -13.71 -2.48
C ASN A 279 4.16 -12.92 -1.52
N GLN A 280 3.56 -13.62 -0.57
CA GLN A 280 2.67 -13.06 0.44
C GLN A 280 3.25 -13.33 1.83
N VAL A 281 3.04 -12.38 2.76
CA VAL A 281 3.52 -12.48 4.15
C VAL A 281 2.97 -13.74 4.81
N GLU A 282 1.70 -14.04 4.59
CA GLU A 282 0.99 -15.19 5.14
C GLU A 282 1.55 -16.50 4.61
N GLN A 283 1.87 -16.56 3.32
CA GLN A 283 2.43 -17.77 2.70
C GLN A 283 3.86 -18.02 3.18
N LEU A 284 4.69 -16.99 3.27
CA LEU A 284 6.04 -17.12 3.82
C LEU A 284 6.03 -17.54 5.29
N ALA A 285 5.18 -16.92 6.12
CA ALA A 285 5.03 -17.26 7.54
C ALA A 285 4.51 -18.69 7.76
N ALA A 286 3.69 -19.21 6.84
CA ALA A 286 3.18 -20.59 6.93
C ALA A 286 4.25 -21.65 6.62
N HIS A 287 5.30 -21.29 5.88
CA HIS A 287 6.31 -22.26 5.40
C HIS A 287 7.71 -22.04 5.99
N PHE A 288 7.97 -20.88 6.58
CA PHE A 288 9.26 -20.51 7.14
C PHE A 288 9.12 -19.82 8.50
N PRO A 289 10.15 -19.87 9.37
CA PRO A 289 10.09 -19.26 10.70
C PRO A 289 9.93 -17.74 10.69
N CYS A 290 10.60 -17.04 9.75
CA CYS A 290 10.59 -15.58 9.60
C CYS A 290 10.77 -14.83 10.94
N GLU A 291 11.59 -15.33 11.86
CA GLU A 291 11.62 -14.92 13.27
C GLU A 291 12.12 -13.49 13.48
N LYS A 292 12.88 -12.95 12.53
CA LYS A 292 13.30 -11.53 12.52
C LYS A 292 12.40 -10.66 11.65
N GLY A 293 11.29 -11.19 11.17
CA GLY A 293 10.28 -10.49 10.37
C GLY A 293 10.57 -10.50 8.87
N PHE A 294 10.12 -9.44 8.20
CA PHE A 294 10.08 -9.36 6.73
C PHE A 294 10.91 -8.19 6.22
N ALA A 295 11.38 -8.29 4.97
CA ALA A 295 11.99 -7.18 4.25
C ALA A 295 11.60 -7.22 2.77
N THR A 296 11.47 -6.05 2.16
CA THR A 296 11.29 -5.94 0.71
C THR A 296 12.66 -5.77 0.06
N VAL A 297 13.02 -6.69 -0.82
CA VAL A 297 14.31 -6.67 -1.55
C VAL A 297 14.03 -7.02 -3.01
N THR A 298 14.78 -6.43 -3.93
CA THR A 298 14.73 -6.80 -5.35
C THR A 298 15.69 -7.95 -5.62
N GLY A 299 15.18 -9.06 -6.14
CA GLY A 299 16.01 -10.22 -6.49
C GLY A 299 15.20 -11.28 -7.23
N PRO A 300 15.78 -11.95 -8.24
CA PRO A 300 15.07 -12.95 -9.02
C PRO A 300 14.82 -14.26 -8.25
N ASP A 301 15.49 -14.45 -7.11
CA ASP A 301 15.40 -15.60 -6.21
C ASP A 301 14.39 -15.43 -5.05
N ILE A 302 13.67 -14.31 -5.01
CA ILE A 302 12.62 -13.98 -4.03
C ILE A 302 11.26 -14.48 -4.58
N PRO A 303 10.27 -14.91 -3.77
CA PRO A 303 10.21 -14.96 -2.31
C PRO A 303 11.06 -16.07 -1.69
N ASN A 304 11.68 -15.77 -0.55
CA ASN A 304 12.55 -16.71 0.14
C ASN A 304 12.69 -16.40 1.65
N TYR A 305 13.32 -17.33 2.37
CA TYR A 305 13.77 -17.18 3.75
C TYR A 305 15.30 -17.25 3.80
N VAL A 306 15.92 -16.30 4.50
CA VAL A 306 17.37 -16.20 4.62
C VAL A 306 17.85 -17.03 5.80
N VAL A 307 18.45 -18.18 5.50
CA VAL A 307 18.88 -19.18 6.48
C VAL A 307 20.32 -18.98 6.96
N ASP A 308 21.15 -18.28 6.19
CA ASP A 308 22.56 -18.11 6.54
C ASP A 308 22.73 -17.07 7.66
N PRO A 309 23.43 -17.39 8.78
CA PRO A 309 23.68 -16.45 9.88
C PRO A 309 24.60 -15.28 9.53
N THR A 310 25.40 -15.39 8.46
CA THR A 310 26.33 -14.34 8.02
C THR A 310 25.67 -13.30 7.13
N ASP A 311 24.47 -13.59 6.61
CA ASP A 311 23.71 -12.66 5.79
C ASP A 311 23.06 -11.57 6.65
N GLN A 312 23.07 -10.32 6.18
CA GLN A 312 22.44 -9.21 6.89
C GLN A 312 20.93 -9.39 7.09
N TYR A 313 20.28 -10.18 6.24
CA TYR A 313 18.86 -10.51 6.33
C TYR A 313 18.60 -11.83 7.07
N SER A 314 19.61 -12.44 7.68
CA SER A 314 19.48 -13.72 8.40
C SER A 314 18.28 -13.78 9.35
N GLY A 315 17.45 -14.81 9.20
CA GLY A 315 16.24 -15.00 10.00
C GLY A 315 15.03 -14.19 9.50
N ARG A 316 15.13 -13.53 8.35
CA ARG A 316 14.02 -12.79 7.72
C ARG A 316 13.49 -13.50 6.49
N CYS A 317 12.22 -13.24 6.20
CA CYS A 317 11.59 -13.61 4.94
C CYS A 317 11.57 -12.41 3.99
N LEU A 318 12.00 -12.62 2.74
CA LEU A 318 12.11 -11.59 1.72
C LEU A 318 10.93 -11.66 0.76
N ILE A 319 10.41 -10.48 0.41
CA ILE A 319 9.33 -10.27 -0.57
C ILE A 319 9.85 -9.29 -1.63
N SER A 320 9.44 -9.46 -2.89
CA SER A 320 9.81 -8.56 -4.00
C SER A 320 8.58 -7.92 -4.63
N GLU A 321 8.76 -6.79 -5.32
CA GLU A 321 7.73 -6.16 -6.16
C GLU A 321 7.61 -6.82 -7.55
N GLY A 322 8.48 -7.80 -7.86
CA GLY A 322 8.48 -8.51 -9.14
C GLY A 322 9.84 -9.13 -9.48
N GLY A 323 9.99 -9.55 -10.74
CA GLY A 323 11.28 -9.97 -11.32
C GLY A 323 11.77 -11.37 -10.94
N TRP A 324 10.97 -12.13 -10.21
CA TRP A 324 11.26 -13.52 -9.84
C TRP A 324 11.34 -14.45 -11.06
N THR A 325 12.20 -15.46 -10.96
CA THR A 325 12.33 -16.51 -11.99
C THR A 325 12.42 -17.88 -11.34
N CYS A 326 12.03 -18.94 -12.06
CA CYS A 326 12.15 -20.31 -11.54
C CYS A 326 13.59 -20.78 -11.34
N ALA A 327 14.51 -20.34 -12.20
CA ALA A 327 15.90 -20.81 -12.22
C ALA A 327 16.81 -20.14 -11.19
N ALA A 328 16.47 -18.91 -10.77
CA ALA A 328 17.28 -18.20 -9.78
C ALA A 328 17.37 -18.95 -8.44
N LYS A 329 18.47 -18.74 -7.75
CA LYS A 329 18.81 -19.39 -6.48
C LYS A 329 19.86 -18.55 -5.78
N HIS A 330 19.94 -18.67 -4.45
CA HIS A 330 20.96 -18.00 -3.67
C HIS A 330 21.46 -18.92 -2.56
N ALA A 331 22.79 -18.95 -2.34
CA ALA A 331 23.42 -19.89 -1.43
C ALA A 331 22.99 -19.69 0.03
N HIS A 332 22.46 -18.52 0.38
CA HIS A 332 22.03 -18.17 1.74
C HIS A 332 20.53 -18.35 1.98
N THR A 333 19.75 -18.70 0.95
CA THR A 333 18.29 -18.64 1.04
C THR A 333 17.63 -19.98 0.72
N ARG A 334 16.40 -20.13 1.23
CA ARG A 334 15.45 -21.18 0.86
C ARG A 334 14.25 -20.52 0.20
N ARG A 335 13.95 -20.87 -1.04
CA ARG A 335 12.86 -20.25 -1.81
C ARG A 335 11.50 -20.85 -1.46
N LEU A 336 10.43 -20.05 -1.48
CA LEU A 336 9.07 -20.57 -1.53
C LEU A 336 8.62 -20.67 -2.98
N CYS A 337 8.48 -21.88 -3.50
CA CYS A 337 8.26 -22.15 -4.91
C CYS A 337 6.78 -22.35 -5.23
N ALA A 338 6.32 -21.78 -6.34
CA ALA A 338 4.98 -22.00 -6.88
C ALA A 338 5.01 -23.18 -7.88
N CYS A 339 4.72 -24.38 -7.40
CA CYS A 339 4.73 -25.62 -8.17
C CYS A 339 3.31 -26.00 -8.61
N LEU A 340 3.08 -26.07 -9.92
CA LEU A 340 1.77 -26.39 -10.49
C LEU A 340 1.72 -27.84 -10.96
N ASP A 341 0.70 -28.59 -10.57
CA ASP A 341 0.40 -29.90 -11.17
C ASP A 341 -0.38 -29.71 -12.49
N PRO A 342 0.20 -30.02 -13.66
CA PRO A 342 -0.50 -29.87 -14.94
C PRO A 342 -1.60 -30.93 -15.15
N GLY A 343 -1.69 -31.95 -14.30
CA GLY A 343 -2.68 -33.03 -14.36
C GLY A 343 -4.02 -32.69 -13.72
N ILE A 344 -4.08 -31.68 -12.84
CA ILE A 344 -5.31 -31.25 -12.17
C ILE A 344 -5.96 -30.14 -13.02
N PRO A 345 -7.12 -30.40 -13.65
CA PRO A 345 -7.81 -29.37 -14.41
C PRO A 345 -8.31 -28.25 -13.50
N GLU A 346 -8.22 -27.01 -13.96
CA GLU A 346 -8.86 -25.89 -13.28
C GLU A 346 -10.38 -26.10 -13.28
N PRO A 347 -11.07 -25.81 -12.16
CA PRO A 347 -12.53 -25.82 -12.16
C PRO A 347 -13.06 -24.82 -13.19
N ASP A 348 -14.20 -25.14 -13.79
CA ASP A 348 -14.88 -24.27 -14.74
C ASP A 348 -15.08 -22.88 -14.09
N PRO A 349 -14.74 -21.76 -14.75
CA PRO A 349 -14.86 -20.40 -14.19
C PRO A 349 -16.23 -20.10 -13.53
N ALA A 350 -17.31 -20.74 -13.96
CA ALA A 350 -18.63 -20.62 -13.33
C ALA A 350 -18.72 -21.24 -11.91
N THR A 351 -17.99 -22.34 -11.65
CA THR A 351 -17.95 -22.99 -10.33
C THR A 351 -16.98 -22.29 -9.37
N ALA A 352 -15.86 -21.74 -9.86
CA ALA A 352 -14.88 -21.01 -9.05
C ALA A 352 -15.44 -19.72 -8.43
N ALA A 353 -16.27 -18.96 -9.18
CA ALA A 353 -16.90 -17.74 -8.68
C ALA A 353 -17.84 -17.99 -7.48
N THR A 354 -18.52 -19.15 -7.48
CA THR A 354 -19.47 -19.54 -6.42
C THR A 354 -18.74 -19.94 -5.13
N ALA A 355 -17.63 -20.67 -5.25
CA ALA A 355 -16.79 -21.04 -4.11
C ALA A 355 -16.06 -19.83 -3.49
N ALA A 356 -15.58 -18.89 -4.31
CA ALA A 356 -14.93 -17.66 -3.84
C ALA A 356 -15.91 -16.75 -3.08
N ALA A 357 -17.17 -16.64 -3.53
CA ALA A 357 -18.20 -15.87 -2.83
C ALA A 357 -18.52 -16.46 -1.45
N ALA A 358 -18.52 -17.79 -1.30
CA ALA A 358 -18.76 -18.48 -0.03
C ALA A 358 -17.62 -18.27 0.99
N ALA A 359 -16.36 -18.28 0.54
CA ALA A 359 -15.19 -18.07 1.40
C ALA A 359 -15.05 -16.61 1.88
N VAL A 360 -15.44 -15.63 1.06
CA VAL A 360 -15.47 -14.21 1.49
C VAL A 360 -16.60 -13.97 2.50
N GLY A 361 -17.74 -14.67 2.36
CA GLY A 361 -18.84 -14.62 3.32
C GLY A 361 -18.47 -15.13 4.72
N SER A 362 -17.58 -16.13 4.83
CA SER A 362 -17.11 -16.63 6.12
C SER A 362 -16.02 -15.77 6.75
N ALA A 363 -15.14 -15.15 5.96
CA ALA A 363 -14.13 -14.22 6.47
C ALA A 363 -14.74 -12.90 6.98
N ALA A 364 -15.83 -12.43 6.35
CA ALA A 364 -16.58 -11.27 6.82
C ALA A 364 -17.32 -11.53 8.13
N SER A 365 -17.81 -12.75 8.38
CA SER A 365 -18.47 -13.11 9.64
C SER A 365 -17.49 -13.32 10.81
N GLU A 366 -16.26 -13.77 10.55
CA GLU A 366 -15.21 -13.86 11.58
C GLU A 366 -14.70 -12.48 12.04
N LEU A 367 -14.66 -11.48 11.15
CA LEU A 367 -14.33 -10.09 11.51
C LEU A 367 -15.44 -9.39 12.29
N ASP A 368 -16.71 -9.77 12.09
CA ASP A 368 -17.85 -9.26 12.87
C ASP A 368 -17.96 -9.97 14.24
N GLY A 369 -17.56 -11.24 14.33
CA GLY A 369 -17.51 -12.00 15.58
C GLY A 369 -16.52 -11.46 16.62
N MET A 370 -15.43 -10.81 16.18
CA MET A 370 -14.47 -10.15 17.06
C MET A 370 -14.93 -8.77 17.58
N ARG A 371 -16.06 -8.23 17.09
CA ARG A 371 -16.67 -6.98 17.58
C ARG A 371 -17.75 -7.19 18.65
N GLY A 372 -18.08 -8.45 18.97
CA GLY A 372 -19.26 -8.82 19.78
C GLY A 372 -19.02 -9.21 21.24
N HIS A 373 -17.84 -9.00 21.83
CA HIS A 373 -17.59 -9.30 23.25
C HIS A 373 -17.16 -8.06 24.05
N GLY A 374 -18.15 -7.21 24.30
CA GLY A 374 -18.10 -6.11 25.25
C GLY A 374 -19.48 -5.89 25.87
N ALA A 375 -20.03 -6.94 26.49
CA ALA A 375 -21.29 -6.85 27.21
C ALA A 375 -21.08 -6.14 28.55
N PHE A 376 -21.49 -4.87 28.62
CA PHE A 376 -21.79 -4.18 29.87
C PHE A 376 -23.04 -4.81 30.48
N GLY A 377 -22.88 -5.41 31.67
CA GLY A 377 -23.98 -5.80 32.53
C GLY A 377 -24.24 -4.72 33.57
N ASP A 378 -25.40 -4.08 33.47
CA ASP A 378 -25.97 -3.20 34.50
C ASP A 378 -26.40 -4.00 35.75
N GLY A 379 -26.23 -3.38 36.92
CA GLY A 379 -27.04 -3.72 38.08
C GLY A 379 -26.42 -3.43 39.44
N ALA A 380 -26.65 -2.24 40.00
CA ALA A 380 -27.01 -2.07 41.41
C ALA A 380 -27.51 -0.65 41.69
N ARG A 381 -28.71 -0.58 42.27
CA ARG A 381 -29.39 0.61 42.80
C ARG A 381 -28.68 1.15 44.04
N GLY A 382 -28.78 2.47 44.27
CA GLY A 382 -28.45 3.09 45.56
C GLY A 382 -28.78 4.57 45.57
N ASP A 383 -29.71 4.93 46.46
CA ASP A 383 -30.36 6.23 46.70
C ASP A 383 -29.43 7.45 46.83
N GLY A 384 -29.98 8.65 46.55
CA GLY A 384 -29.67 9.80 47.39
C GLY A 384 -29.57 11.19 46.75
N VAL A 385 -30.71 11.92 46.74
CA VAL A 385 -30.85 13.31 47.24
C VAL A 385 -30.18 14.50 46.49
N GLN A 386 -31.09 15.41 46.08
CA GLN A 386 -31.05 16.88 45.99
C GLN A 386 -30.54 17.63 44.76
N ALA A 387 -31.20 18.78 44.57
CA ALA A 387 -31.39 19.52 43.34
C ALA A 387 -30.75 20.94 43.42
N VAL A 388 -30.22 21.40 42.26
CA VAL A 388 -30.02 22.79 41.72
C VAL A 388 -29.23 23.82 42.59
N PRO A 389 -28.58 24.89 42.03
CA PRO A 389 -28.70 25.44 40.68
C PRO A 389 -27.44 25.93 39.93
N SER A 390 -27.70 26.26 38.66
CA SER A 390 -26.94 27.01 37.66
C SER A 390 -26.17 28.26 38.14
N LEU A 391 -24.94 28.43 37.62
CA LEU A 391 -24.20 29.71 37.52
C LEU A 391 -23.33 29.63 36.25
N SER A 392 -23.72 30.26 35.13
CA SER A 392 -23.32 31.59 34.66
C SER A 392 -21.80 31.81 34.48
N SER A 393 -21.39 32.00 33.22
CA SER A 393 -20.08 32.47 32.78
C SER A 393 -19.77 33.89 33.28
N PRO A 394 -18.48 34.27 33.41
CA PRO A 394 -18.02 35.56 32.87
C PRO A 394 -16.56 35.47 32.31
N PRO A 395 -15.89 36.56 31.89
CA PRO A 395 -15.82 36.95 30.48
C PRO A 395 -14.39 37.12 29.93
N ARG A 396 -14.32 37.36 28.61
CA ARG A 396 -13.15 37.86 27.86
C ARG A 396 -12.61 39.16 28.46
N GLN A 397 -11.29 39.26 28.60
CA GLN A 397 -10.57 40.54 28.65
C GLN A 397 -9.62 40.67 27.46
N GLN A 398 -9.88 41.72 26.67
CA GLN A 398 -8.91 42.35 25.79
C GLN A 398 -7.91 43.13 26.64
N THR A 399 -6.62 43.01 26.36
CA THR A 399 -5.65 44.09 26.65
C THR A 399 -4.75 44.31 25.43
N SER A 400 -4.73 45.56 25.00
CA SER A 400 -3.80 46.15 24.07
C SER A 400 -2.50 46.48 24.79
N GLY A 401 -1.35 46.32 24.12
CA GLY A 401 -0.05 46.60 24.73
C GLY A 401 1.08 46.52 23.72
N ARG A 402 1.27 47.62 22.99
CA ARG A 402 2.30 47.82 21.96
C ARG A 402 3.63 48.13 22.66
N THR A 403 4.65 47.30 22.48
CA THR A 403 6.05 47.71 22.78
C THR A 403 7.01 47.17 21.73
N ARG A 404 7.64 48.10 21.00
CA ARG A 404 8.74 47.86 20.07
C ARG A 404 10.00 47.50 20.86
N ARG A 405 10.70 46.42 20.51
CA ARG A 405 12.15 46.29 20.74
C ARG A 405 12.82 45.81 19.45
N LYS A 406 13.89 46.52 19.10
CA LYS A 406 14.74 46.35 17.91
C LYS A 406 15.64 45.11 18.05
N LEU A 407 15.98 44.53 16.91
CA LEU A 407 16.96 43.46 16.68
C LEU A 407 18.39 43.84 17.13
N VAL A 408 19.15 42.84 17.56
CA VAL A 408 20.59 42.66 17.29
C VAL A 408 20.84 41.16 17.02
N PRO A 409 21.60 40.77 15.97
CA PRO A 409 21.84 39.37 15.61
C PRO A 409 23.08 38.79 16.30
N LEU A 410 23.00 37.52 16.70
CA LEU A 410 24.15 36.73 17.15
C LEU A 410 24.66 35.89 15.97
N ILE A 411 25.79 36.31 15.42
CA ILE A 411 26.69 35.54 14.55
C ILE A 411 27.88 35.12 15.41
N SER A 412 28.14 33.81 15.50
CA SER A 412 29.46 33.23 15.80
C SER A 412 29.49 31.85 15.14
N SER A 413 30.05 31.72 13.93
CA SER A 413 31.44 31.28 13.71
C SER A 413 31.83 30.06 14.54
N LEU A 414 31.65 28.87 13.98
CA LEU A 414 32.50 27.73 14.31
C LEU A 414 33.22 27.28 13.05
N ARG A 415 34.54 27.29 13.19
CA ARG A 415 35.55 26.95 12.20
C ARG A 415 35.52 25.46 11.93
N THR A 416 35.86 25.16 10.68
CA THR A 416 36.49 23.94 10.21
C THR A 416 37.75 23.62 11.03
N GLU A 417 37.84 22.41 11.56
CA GLU A 417 39.11 21.73 11.86
C GLU A 417 39.05 20.35 11.19
N ASP A 418 39.84 20.22 10.12
CA ASP A 418 40.40 18.95 9.66
C ASP A 418 41.44 18.50 10.68
N VAL A 419 41.46 17.21 11.07
CA VAL A 419 42.68 16.42 11.34
C VAL A 419 42.34 14.92 11.31
N GLU A 420 43.07 14.22 10.42
CA GLU A 420 43.42 12.78 10.31
C GLU A 420 42.39 11.71 9.94
#